data_AF-A0A453JM40-F1
#
_entry.id   AF-A0A453JM40-F1
#
_cell.length_a   1.000
_cell.length_b   1.000
_cell.length_c   1.000
_cell.angle_alpha   90.00
_cell.angle_beta   90.00
_cell.angle_gamma   90.00
#
_symmetry.space_group_name_H-M   'P 1'
#
loop_
_entity.id
_entity.type
_entity.pdbx_description
1 polymer ?
#
loop_
_entity_poly.entity_id
_entity_poly.type
_entity_poly.pdbx_seq_one_letter_code
_entity_poly.pdbx_strand_id
1 'polypeptide(L)'
;DCWLVAPALDGLQVLECWVSSKHSKPLGPLPVSAYRFSPTLRIATFGGCRLPDDDIAQGLHFPNLKHLSLESVSTSEHSLHSLIAGCPALECLMIHTIFGFRRLRINSLTLTFICVQDQLQNCKEFSQLQFEELVIQNAPCLEKLIPLYFECGLQVSVISAPRLHTLGFLTDWGDHSTKLVFGSTVIQ
;
A
#
# COMPACT_ATOMS: atom_id res chain seq x y z
N ASP A 1 -10.40 -2.20 22.05
CA ASP A 1 -10.45 -3.14 20.90
C ASP A 1 -10.96 -4.55 21.24
N CYS A 2 -12.12 -4.68 21.90
CA CYS A 2 -12.64 -5.99 22.34
C CYS A 2 -13.56 -6.67 21.32
N TRP A 3 -13.95 -5.99 20.25
CA TRP A 3 -14.90 -6.53 19.26
C TRP A 3 -14.24 -7.48 18.25
N LEU A 4 -12.95 -7.31 17.92
CA LEU A 4 -12.21 -8.16 16.99
C LEU A 4 -12.06 -9.63 17.48
N VAL A 5 -12.39 -9.90 18.74
CA VAL A 5 -12.36 -11.25 19.33
C VAL A 5 -13.75 -11.92 19.32
N ALA A 6 -14.81 -11.18 18.93
CA ALA A 6 -16.18 -11.67 18.96
C ALA A 6 -16.37 -12.87 17.99
N PRO A 7 -16.91 -14.01 18.45
CA PRO A 7 -17.19 -15.17 17.60
C PRO A 7 -18.17 -14.86 16.46
N ALA A 8 -19.02 -13.84 16.62
CA ALA A 8 -19.94 -13.39 15.57
C ALA A 8 -19.23 -12.88 14.30
N LEU A 9 -17.94 -12.60 14.38
CA LEU A 9 -17.11 -12.16 13.25
C LEU A 9 -16.30 -13.31 12.63
N ASP A 10 -16.52 -14.55 13.08
CA ASP A 10 -15.88 -15.71 12.45
C ASP A 10 -16.26 -15.78 10.97
N GLY A 11 -15.25 -15.88 10.11
CA GLY A 11 -15.43 -15.87 8.67
C GLY A 11 -15.54 -14.49 8.02
N LEU A 12 -15.19 -13.42 8.74
CA LEU A 12 -15.17 -12.06 8.19
C LEU A 12 -14.34 -11.98 6.90
N GLN A 13 -14.94 -11.46 5.83
CA GLN A 13 -14.30 -11.30 4.53
C GLN A 13 -13.83 -9.86 4.26
N VAL A 14 -14.41 -8.88 4.94
CA VAL A 14 -14.11 -7.46 4.78
C VAL A 14 -13.73 -6.88 6.13
N LEU A 15 -12.53 -6.32 6.23
CA LEU A 15 -12.06 -5.67 7.44
C LEU A 15 -11.60 -4.26 7.14
N GLU A 16 -12.19 -3.27 7.82
CA GLU A 16 -11.69 -1.91 7.85
C GLU A 16 -11.26 -1.60 9.28
N CYS A 17 -9.96 -1.37 9.47
CA CYS A 17 -9.37 -1.16 10.78
C CYS A 17 -8.62 0.16 10.81
N TRP A 18 -9.08 1.06 11.68
CA TRP A 18 -8.53 2.39 11.89
C TRP A 18 -8.05 2.50 13.34
N VAL A 19 -6.75 2.59 13.55
CA VAL A 19 -6.15 2.49 14.90
C VAL A 19 -5.98 3.85 15.58
N SER A 20 -5.65 4.89 14.81
CA SER A 20 -5.42 6.24 15.34
C SER A 20 -6.37 7.24 14.71
N SER A 21 -6.86 8.19 15.51
CA SER A 21 -7.43 9.42 14.96
C SER A 21 -6.34 10.17 14.19
N LYS A 22 -6.71 10.93 13.16
CA LYS A 22 -5.80 11.65 12.23
C LYS A 22 -4.76 12.58 12.92
N HIS A 23 -4.78 12.72 14.24
CA HIS A 23 -3.96 13.63 15.04
C HIS A 23 -3.27 13.00 16.27
N SER A 24 -3.47 11.71 16.59
CA SER A 24 -2.84 11.09 17.77
C SER A 24 -1.46 10.50 17.46
N LYS A 25 -0.41 11.08 18.07
CA LYS A 25 0.99 10.61 18.01
C LYS A 25 1.38 9.90 19.31
N PRO A 26 2.14 8.80 19.28
CA PRO A 26 2.60 8.05 18.09
C PRO A 26 1.51 7.13 17.50
N LEU A 27 1.67 6.71 16.24
CA LEU A 27 0.81 5.67 15.66
C LEU A 27 0.94 4.35 16.43
N GLY A 28 -0.20 3.76 16.78
CA GLY A 28 -0.26 2.44 17.41
C GLY A 28 0.04 1.31 16.41
N PRO A 29 0.50 0.14 16.88
CA PRO A 29 0.65 -1.03 16.02
C PRO A 29 -0.71 -1.52 15.53
N LEU A 30 -0.74 -2.15 14.36
CA LEU A 30 -1.94 -2.87 13.91
C LEU A 30 -2.32 -3.94 14.96
N PRO A 31 -3.57 -3.97 15.45
CA PRO A 31 -3.96 -4.87 16.53
C PRO A 31 -3.84 -6.33 16.10
N VAL A 32 -3.21 -7.15 16.94
CA VAL A 32 -2.95 -8.57 16.66
C VAL A 32 -4.24 -9.36 16.38
N SER A 33 -5.36 -8.93 16.95
CA SER A 33 -6.67 -9.54 16.74
C SER A 33 -7.18 -9.41 15.30
N ALA A 34 -6.71 -8.43 14.52
CA ALA A 34 -7.04 -8.32 13.09
C ALA A 34 -6.50 -9.53 12.29
N TYR A 35 -5.43 -10.17 12.75
CA TYR A 35 -4.82 -11.32 12.06
C TYR A 35 -5.65 -12.60 12.14
N ARG A 36 -6.59 -12.70 13.09
CA ARG A 36 -7.50 -13.85 13.19
C ARG A 36 -8.30 -14.08 11.90
N PHE A 37 -8.58 -13.00 11.17
CA PHE A 37 -9.37 -13.04 9.93
C PHE A 37 -8.54 -13.40 8.69
N SER A 38 -7.22 -13.62 8.84
CA SER A 38 -6.29 -14.05 7.79
C SER A 38 -6.88 -15.05 6.77
N PRO A 39 -7.45 -16.21 7.18
CA PRO A 39 -7.89 -17.22 6.24
C PRO A 39 -9.15 -16.85 5.45
N THR A 40 -9.95 -15.88 5.92
CA THR A 40 -11.26 -15.55 5.31
C THR A 40 -11.29 -14.19 4.64
N LEU A 41 -10.33 -13.32 5.00
CA LEU A 41 -10.22 -11.97 4.49
C LEU A 41 -10.03 -11.94 2.97
N ARG A 42 -10.84 -11.11 2.31
CA ARG A 42 -10.79 -10.82 0.88
C ARG A 42 -10.53 -9.35 0.60
N ILE A 43 -11.00 -8.46 1.49
CA ILE A 43 -10.82 -7.01 1.38
C ILE A 43 -10.38 -6.47 2.73
N ALA A 44 -9.22 -5.82 2.78
CA ALA A 44 -8.68 -5.22 3.98
C ALA A 44 -8.35 -3.74 3.75
N THR A 45 -8.74 -2.89 4.69
CA THR A 45 -8.27 -1.51 4.80
C THR A 45 -7.62 -1.33 6.16
N PHE A 46 -6.35 -0.93 6.18
CA PHE A 46 -5.62 -0.61 7.40
C PHE A 46 -5.25 0.87 7.42
N GLY A 47 -5.73 1.57 8.45
CA GLY A 47 -5.67 3.01 8.56
C GLY A 47 -5.02 3.50 9.86
N GLY A 48 -4.15 4.51 9.77
CA GLY A 48 -3.61 5.21 10.93
C GLY A 48 -2.86 4.29 11.90
N CYS A 49 -2.07 3.35 11.37
CA CYS A 49 -1.35 2.35 12.16
C CYS A 49 0.10 2.18 11.69
N ARG A 50 0.92 1.56 12.55
CA ARG A 50 2.24 1.05 12.19
C ARG A 50 2.16 -0.44 11.91
N LEU A 51 2.70 -0.88 10.77
CA LEU A 51 2.89 -2.31 10.49
C LEU A 51 4.09 -2.83 11.32
N PRO A 52 4.01 -4.04 11.88
CA PRO A 52 5.10 -4.59 12.68
C PRO A 52 6.36 -4.84 11.82
N ASP A 53 7.53 -4.50 12.36
CA ASP A 53 8.82 -4.78 11.71
C ASP A 53 9.38 -6.16 12.12
N ASP A 54 9.77 -6.91 11.08
CA ASP A 54 10.51 -8.16 10.93
C ASP A 54 10.53 -9.29 11.98
N ASP A 55 10.73 -9.09 13.28
CA ASP A 55 10.98 -10.24 14.17
C ASP A 55 9.72 -10.98 14.62
N ILE A 56 8.54 -10.39 14.40
CA ILE A 56 7.22 -11.00 14.68
C ILE A 56 6.50 -11.36 13.36
N ALA A 57 7.07 -10.95 12.22
CA ALA A 57 6.48 -11.02 10.89
C ALA A 57 6.82 -12.32 10.13
N GLN A 58 6.92 -13.45 10.82
CA GLN A 58 6.51 -14.72 10.18
C GLN A 58 4.98 -14.77 10.18
N GLY A 59 4.20 -14.39 9.20
CA GLY A 59 4.26 -13.57 8.00
C GLY A 59 2.81 -13.11 7.89
N LEU A 60 2.58 -11.83 7.61
CA LEU A 60 1.22 -11.32 7.44
C LEU A 60 0.62 -11.94 6.19
N HIS A 61 0.10 -13.14 6.36
CA HIS A 61 -0.32 -14.00 5.28
C HIS A 61 -1.82 -13.93 5.20
N PHE A 62 -2.34 -13.36 4.12
CA PHE A 62 -3.75 -13.30 3.85
C PHE A 62 -4.01 -14.02 2.52
N PRO A 63 -4.11 -15.36 2.54
CA PRO A 63 -4.08 -16.17 1.31
C PRO A 63 -5.21 -15.85 0.33
N ASN A 64 -6.34 -15.36 0.84
CA ASN A 64 -7.53 -15.06 0.06
C ASN A 64 -7.75 -13.56 -0.18
N LEU A 65 -6.81 -12.71 0.27
CA LEU A 65 -6.94 -11.28 0.14
C LEU A 65 -6.76 -10.85 -1.30
N LYS A 66 -7.82 -10.26 -1.85
CA LYS A 66 -7.86 -9.72 -3.20
C LYS A 66 -7.58 -8.23 -3.20
N HIS A 67 -8.12 -7.50 -2.24
CA HIS A 67 -7.99 -6.04 -2.17
C HIS A 67 -7.35 -5.61 -0.86
N LEU A 68 -6.27 -4.85 -0.95
CA LEU A 68 -5.58 -4.25 0.18
C LEU A 68 -5.53 -2.74 0.00
N SER A 69 -6.03 -2.01 1.00
CA SER A 69 -5.90 -0.56 1.12
C SER A 69 -5.10 -0.21 2.37
N LEU A 70 -4.11 0.66 2.22
CA LEU A 70 -3.30 1.19 3.32
C LEU A 70 -3.52 2.71 3.36
N GLU A 71 -3.91 3.25 4.51
CA GLU A 71 -4.18 4.67 4.68
C GLU A 71 -3.42 5.28 5.87
N SER A 72 -2.55 6.26 5.63
CA SER A 72 -1.73 6.89 6.70
C SER A 72 -0.94 5.86 7.52
N VAL A 73 -0.25 4.94 6.83
CA VAL A 73 0.45 3.79 7.44
C VAL A 73 1.95 4.05 7.54
N SER A 74 2.53 3.73 8.69
CA SER A 74 3.99 3.71 8.89
C SER A 74 4.52 2.29 8.76
N THR A 75 5.52 2.08 7.89
CA THR A 75 6.16 0.78 7.71
C THR A 75 7.54 0.90 7.07
N SER A 76 8.35 -0.15 7.12
CA SER A 76 9.59 -0.27 6.35
C SER A 76 9.32 -0.86 4.95
N GLU A 77 10.25 -0.66 4.01
CA GLU A 77 10.18 -1.27 2.65
C GLU A 77 10.04 -2.79 2.76
N HIS A 78 10.79 -3.40 3.69
CA HIS A 78 10.80 -4.84 3.88
C HIS A 78 9.45 -5.36 4.39
N SER A 79 8.88 -4.75 5.44
CA SER A 79 7.60 -5.15 6.01
C SER A 79 6.45 -5.04 5.00
N LEU A 80 6.44 -3.99 4.16
CA LEU A 80 5.46 -3.85 3.09
C LEU A 80 5.63 -4.91 2.00
N HIS A 81 6.88 -5.18 1.59
CA HIS A 81 7.17 -6.24 0.63
C HIS A 81 6.73 -7.61 1.14
N SER A 82 7.01 -7.92 2.41
CA SER A 82 6.61 -9.17 3.07
C SER A 82 5.08 -9.30 3.17
N LEU A 83 4.35 -8.20 3.45
CA LEU A 83 2.89 -8.18 3.43
C LEU A 83 2.33 -8.50 2.04
N ILE A 84 2.85 -7.87 0.99
CA ILE A 84 2.41 -8.11 -0.40
C ILE A 84 2.72 -9.56 -0.80
N ALA A 85 3.91 -10.08 -0.46
CA ALA A 85 4.29 -11.47 -0.73
C ALA A 85 3.40 -12.47 0.05
N GLY A 86 2.90 -12.09 1.22
CA GLY A 86 1.95 -12.87 2.01
C GLY A 86 0.51 -12.87 1.47
N CYS A 87 0.23 -12.11 0.41
CA CYS A 87 -1.10 -12.01 -0.21
C CYS A 87 -1.08 -12.55 -1.66
N PRO A 88 -0.99 -13.88 -1.87
CA PRO A 88 -0.84 -14.47 -3.19
C PRO A 88 -2.04 -14.29 -4.13
N ALA A 89 -3.22 -13.94 -3.60
CA ALA A 89 -4.43 -13.66 -4.38
C ALA A 89 -4.67 -12.17 -4.63
N LEU A 90 -3.69 -11.30 -4.33
CA LEU A 90 -3.87 -9.85 -4.34
C LEU A 90 -4.04 -9.34 -5.77
N GLU A 91 -5.21 -8.77 -6.06
CA GLU A 91 -5.62 -8.21 -7.35
C GLU A 91 -5.56 -6.68 -7.34
N CYS A 92 -5.79 -6.04 -6.19
CA CYS A 92 -5.89 -4.59 -6.03
C CYS A 92 -5.06 -4.11 -4.83
N LEU A 93 -4.13 -3.20 -5.07
CA LEU A 93 -3.37 -2.51 -4.04
C LEU A 93 -3.64 -1.00 -4.09
N MET A 94 -4.14 -0.46 -3.00
CA MET A 94 -4.36 0.97 -2.82
C MET A 94 -3.48 1.49 -1.68
N ILE A 95 -2.69 2.51 -1.98
CA ILE A 95 -1.78 3.13 -1.02
C ILE A 95 -2.17 4.60 -0.93
N HIS A 96 -2.68 5.02 0.22
CA HIS A 96 -3.03 6.40 0.52
C HIS A 96 -2.14 6.88 1.67
N THR A 97 -1.12 7.69 1.40
CA THR A 97 -0.20 8.23 2.41
C THR A 97 0.53 7.13 3.18
N ILE A 98 1.68 6.72 2.68
CA ILE A 98 2.56 5.74 3.34
C ILE A 98 3.93 6.37 3.59
N PHE A 99 4.57 5.99 4.69
CA PHE A 99 5.85 6.58 5.07
C PHE A 99 6.72 5.64 5.90
N GLY A 100 8.02 5.95 5.97
CA GLY A 100 9.04 5.11 6.62
C GLY A 100 10.02 4.44 5.66
N PHE A 101 9.84 4.64 4.34
CA PHE A 101 10.76 4.19 3.30
C PHE A 101 10.71 5.13 2.09
N ARG A 102 11.74 5.07 1.25
CA ARG A 102 11.84 5.90 0.02
C ARG A 102 11.44 5.18 -1.24
N ARG A 103 11.71 3.88 -1.33
CA ARG A 103 11.52 3.09 -2.55
C ARG A 103 10.64 1.89 -2.27
N LEU A 104 9.74 1.57 -3.20
CA LEU A 104 8.91 0.38 -3.20
C LEU A 104 9.09 -0.37 -4.50
N ARG A 105 9.46 -1.65 -4.42
CA ARG A 105 9.54 -2.55 -5.57
C ARG A 105 8.36 -3.50 -5.54
N ILE A 106 7.59 -3.52 -6.62
CA ILE A 106 6.47 -4.43 -6.79
C ILE A 106 6.87 -5.57 -7.72
N ASN A 107 6.76 -6.79 -7.20
CA ASN A 107 6.84 -8.02 -7.95
C ASN A 107 5.61 -8.87 -7.57
N SER A 108 4.61 -8.89 -8.44
CA SER A 108 3.36 -9.60 -8.19
C SER A 108 2.79 -10.13 -9.49
N LEU A 109 2.44 -11.41 -9.50
CA LEU A 109 1.89 -12.08 -10.67
C LEU A 109 0.36 -11.94 -10.78
N THR A 110 -0.30 -11.39 -9.75
CA THR A 110 -1.76 -11.34 -9.64
C THR A 110 -2.32 -9.91 -9.62
N LEU A 111 -1.50 -8.92 -9.27
CA LEU A 111 -1.96 -7.53 -9.22
C LEU A 111 -2.45 -7.08 -10.59
N THR A 112 -3.68 -6.57 -10.62
CA THR A 112 -4.36 -5.98 -11.79
C THR A 112 -4.49 -4.47 -11.67
N PHE A 113 -4.54 -3.96 -10.43
CA PHE A 113 -4.74 -2.55 -10.13
C PHE A 113 -3.80 -2.08 -9.03
N ILE A 114 -3.12 -0.97 -9.28
CA ILE A 114 -2.35 -0.24 -8.28
C ILE A 114 -2.79 1.22 -8.29
N CYS A 115 -3.23 1.73 -7.15
CA CYS A 115 -3.42 3.16 -6.92
C CYS A 115 -2.48 3.61 -5.81
N VAL A 116 -1.76 4.69 -6.06
CA VAL A 116 -0.91 5.31 -5.05
C VAL A 116 -1.29 6.78 -4.99
N GLN A 117 -1.60 7.27 -3.81
CA GLN A 117 -1.96 8.64 -3.54
C GLN A 117 -1.20 9.12 -2.31
N ASP A 118 -0.67 10.34 -2.35
CA ASP A 118 -0.21 11.02 -1.13
C ASP A 118 -1.21 12.11 -0.73
N GLN A 119 -1.30 12.38 0.57
CA GLN A 119 -2.17 13.44 1.10
C GLN A 119 -1.30 14.67 1.36
N LEU A 120 -1.72 15.76 0.75
CA LEU A 120 -1.09 17.07 0.77
C LEU A 120 -0.68 17.54 2.19
N GLN A 121 0.52 18.11 2.27
CA GLN A 121 0.99 19.11 3.26
C GLN A 121 1.50 18.69 4.66
N ASN A 122 1.20 17.51 5.24
CA ASN A 122 1.61 17.25 6.65
C ASN A 122 2.46 15.97 6.89
N CYS A 123 2.84 15.23 5.85
CA CYS A 123 3.58 13.96 5.98
C CYS A 123 5.02 14.12 6.53
N LYS A 124 5.63 15.30 6.39
CA LYS A 124 6.98 15.60 6.92
C LYS A 124 7.05 15.49 8.45
N GLU A 125 5.93 15.63 9.15
CA GLU A 125 5.89 15.46 10.60
C GLU A 125 5.89 13.99 11.05
N PHE A 126 5.58 13.05 10.17
CA PHE A 126 5.45 11.63 10.50
C PHE A 126 6.72 10.82 10.21
N SER A 127 7.50 11.21 9.19
CA SER A 127 8.82 10.65 8.96
C SER A 127 9.70 11.52 8.07
N GLN A 128 11.02 11.36 8.21
CA GLN A 128 12.01 11.94 7.30
C GLN A 128 12.16 11.15 5.98
N LEU A 129 11.59 9.94 5.91
CA LEU A 129 11.66 9.05 4.75
C LEU A 129 10.32 9.08 4.01
N GLN A 130 10.22 10.01 3.06
CA GLN A 130 9.06 10.13 2.19
C GLN A 130 9.14 9.12 1.06
N PHE A 131 7.98 8.65 0.60
CA PHE A 131 7.90 7.72 -0.51
C PHE A 131 8.19 8.46 -1.82
N GLU A 132 9.34 8.15 -2.43
CA GLU A 132 9.91 8.87 -3.57
C GLU A 132 9.89 8.05 -4.85
N GLU A 133 9.97 6.71 -4.78
CA GLU A 133 10.15 5.87 -5.97
C GLU A 133 9.33 4.57 -5.94
N LEU A 134 8.44 4.40 -6.92
CA LEU A 134 7.71 3.16 -7.18
C LEU A 134 8.32 2.44 -8.39
N VAL A 135 8.78 1.20 -8.20
CA VAL A 135 9.34 0.37 -9.28
C VAL A 135 8.48 -0.87 -9.47
N ILE A 136 7.79 -0.96 -10.61
CA ILE A 136 7.11 -2.19 -11.04
C ILE A 136 8.13 -3.08 -11.75
N GLN A 137 8.71 -4.03 -11.02
CA GLN A 137 9.74 -4.92 -11.55
C GLN A 137 9.16 -5.99 -12.47
N ASN A 138 8.12 -6.67 -12.00
CA ASN A 138 7.47 -7.75 -12.73
C ASN A 138 6.01 -7.86 -12.31
N ALA A 139 5.10 -7.40 -13.18
CA ALA A 139 3.66 -7.45 -12.94
C ALA A 139 2.89 -7.82 -14.23
N PRO A 140 2.88 -9.09 -14.66
CA PRO A 140 2.30 -9.53 -15.93
C PRO A 140 0.79 -9.31 -16.04
N CYS A 141 0.08 -9.27 -14.91
CA CYS A 141 -1.37 -9.08 -14.86
C CYS A 141 -1.81 -7.64 -14.62
N LEU A 142 -0.86 -6.70 -14.44
CA LEU A 142 -1.18 -5.33 -14.09
C LEU A 142 -1.85 -4.62 -15.27
N GLU A 143 -3.09 -4.19 -15.10
CA GLU A 143 -3.91 -3.53 -16.11
C GLU A 143 -3.97 -2.02 -15.92
N LYS A 144 -3.96 -1.58 -14.64
CA LYS A 144 -4.14 -0.17 -14.27
C LYS A 144 -3.13 0.26 -13.21
N LEU A 145 -2.47 1.38 -13.45
CA LEU A 145 -1.58 2.05 -12.51
C LEU A 145 -1.96 3.53 -12.42
N ILE A 146 -2.31 3.98 -11.21
CA ILE A 146 -2.84 5.32 -10.98
C ILE A 146 -2.06 5.99 -9.84
N PRO A 147 -0.97 6.71 -10.14
CA PRO A 147 -0.36 7.67 -9.22
C PRO A 147 -1.18 8.97 -9.18
N LEU A 148 -1.66 9.36 -7.99
CA LEU A 148 -2.45 10.57 -7.73
C LEU A 148 -1.73 11.48 -6.74
N TYR A 149 -1.77 12.81 -6.96
CA TYR A 149 -1.42 13.83 -5.96
C TYR A 149 -0.05 13.64 -5.24
N PHE A 150 1.07 13.78 -5.96
CA PHE A 150 2.42 13.77 -5.35
C PHE A 150 3.10 15.14 -5.43
N GLU A 151 3.12 15.89 -4.33
CA GLU A 151 3.90 17.15 -4.25
C GLU A 151 5.42 16.90 -4.30
N CYS A 152 5.87 15.72 -3.87
CA CYS A 152 7.31 15.42 -3.73
C CYS A 152 7.96 14.82 -5.00
N GLY A 153 7.25 14.76 -6.13
CA GLY A 153 7.82 14.25 -7.39
C GLY A 153 8.07 12.74 -7.33
N LEU A 154 7.01 11.94 -7.14
CA LEU A 154 7.11 10.48 -7.18
C LEU A 154 7.69 10.02 -8.52
N GLN A 155 8.77 9.24 -8.47
CA GLN A 155 9.31 8.57 -9.64
C GLN A 155 8.67 7.20 -9.79
N VAL A 156 7.94 6.99 -10.88
CA VAL A 156 7.34 5.69 -11.19
C VAL A 156 8.13 5.04 -12.33
N SER A 157 8.69 3.85 -12.10
CA SER A 157 9.44 3.11 -13.10
C SER A 157 8.80 1.74 -13.34
N VAL A 158 8.42 1.44 -14.57
CA VAL A 158 7.81 0.18 -14.97
C VAL A 158 8.79 -0.57 -15.86
N ILE A 159 9.33 -1.67 -15.34
CA ILE A 159 10.27 -2.55 -16.05
C ILE A 159 9.50 -3.56 -16.90
N SER A 160 8.52 -4.25 -16.30
CA SER A 160 7.72 -5.26 -16.99
C SER A 160 6.27 -5.29 -16.47
N ALA A 161 5.35 -4.84 -17.31
CA ALA A 161 3.90 -4.90 -17.10
C ALA A 161 3.15 -4.98 -18.44
N PRO A 162 3.20 -6.13 -19.15
CA PRO A 162 2.69 -6.27 -20.52
C PRO A 162 1.19 -6.00 -20.70
N ARG A 163 0.38 -6.13 -19.65
CA ARG A 163 -1.08 -5.88 -19.70
C ARG A 163 -1.48 -4.45 -19.32
N LEU A 164 -0.51 -3.59 -18.99
CA LEU A 164 -0.77 -2.26 -18.47
C LEU A 164 -1.27 -1.36 -19.59
N HIS A 165 -2.57 -1.06 -19.59
CA HIS A 165 -3.23 -0.23 -20.60
C HIS A 165 -3.89 1.02 -20.04
N THR A 166 -4.04 1.11 -18.71
CA THR A 166 -4.59 2.31 -18.05
C THR A 166 -3.53 2.94 -17.16
N LEU A 167 -3.22 4.18 -17.48
CA LEU A 167 -2.44 5.06 -16.62
C LEU A 167 -3.32 6.23 -16.24
N GLY A 168 -3.58 6.39 -14.94
CA GLY A 168 -4.31 7.53 -14.42
C GLY A 168 -3.33 8.54 -13.85
N PHE A 169 -3.46 9.80 -14.25
CA PHE A 169 -2.66 10.90 -13.73
C PHE A 169 -3.60 12.03 -13.36
N LEU A 170 -3.76 12.29 -12.05
CA LEU A 170 -4.48 13.47 -11.57
C LEU A 170 -3.49 14.31 -10.77
N THR A 171 -2.89 15.29 -11.44
CA THR A 171 -2.24 16.42 -10.78
C THR A 171 -3.23 17.56 -10.80
N ASP A 172 -3.94 17.76 -9.70
CA ASP A 172 -4.58 19.05 -9.47
C ASP A 172 -3.57 19.89 -8.67
N TRP A 173 -3.10 20.97 -9.32
CA TRP A 173 -2.38 22.12 -8.77
C TRP A 173 -0.84 22.04 -8.83
N GLY A 174 -0.28 22.83 -9.77
CA GLY A 174 1.02 23.48 -9.65
C GLY A 174 2.27 22.61 -9.79
N ASP A 175 2.92 22.68 -10.95
CA ASP A 175 4.38 22.61 -11.16
C ASP A 175 5.21 21.53 -10.42
N HIS A 176 4.65 20.33 -10.25
CA HIS A 176 5.37 19.18 -9.69
C HIS A 176 5.46 18.07 -10.73
N SER A 177 6.65 17.88 -11.29
CA SER A 177 6.92 16.87 -12.31
C SER A 177 6.93 15.48 -11.68
N THR A 178 5.85 14.72 -11.89
CA THR A 178 5.89 13.28 -11.62
C THR A 178 6.60 12.63 -12.80
N LYS A 179 7.70 11.92 -12.56
CA LYS A 179 8.48 11.30 -13.63
C LYS A 179 8.06 9.85 -13.79
N LEU A 180 7.54 9.49 -14.96
CA LEU A 180 7.13 8.13 -15.28
C LEU A 180 8.10 7.52 -16.30
N VAL A 181 8.67 6.35 -16.01
CA VAL A 181 9.66 5.68 -16.85
C VAL A 181 9.13 4.30 -17.24
N PHE A 182 8.96 4.03 -18.54
CA PHE A 182 8.59 2.73 -19.09
C PHE A 182 9.77 2.13 -19.84
N GLY A 183 10.43 1.13 -19.28
CA GLY A 183 11.67 0.60 -19.87
C GLY A 183 12.68 1.73 -20.10
N SER A 184 12.91 2.10 -21.36
CA SER A 184 13.77 3.24 -21.76
C SER A 184 13.03 4.56 -22.01
N THR A 185 11.69 4.55 -22.08
CA THR A 185 10.88 5.74 -22.39
C THR A 185 10.58 6.52 -21.13
N VAL A 186 10.89 7.81 -21.13
CA VAL A 186 10.55 8.73 -20.04
C VAL A 186 9.37 9.59 -20.47
N ILE A 187 8.32 9.63 -19.64
CA ILE A 187 7.18 10.53 -19.74
C ILE A 187 7.31 11.55 -18.60
N GLN A 188 7.36 12.82 -18.95
CA GLN A 188 7.50 13.98 -18.06
C GLN A 188 6.38 14.97 -18.30
#